data_AF-A0A819U0W7-F1
#
_entry.id   AF-A0A819U0W7-F1
#
_cell.length_a   1.000
_cell.length_b   1.000
_cell.length_c   1.000
_cell.angle_alpha   90.00
_cell.angle_beta   90.00
_cell.angle_gamma   90.00
#
_symmetry.space_group_name_H-M   'P 1'
#
loop_
_entity.id
_entity.type
_entity.pdbx_description
1 polymer ?
#
loop_
_entity_poly.entity_id
_entity_poly.type
_entity_poly.pdbx_seq_one_letter_code
_entity_poly.pdbx_strand_id
1 'polypeptide(L)'
;SETKHSKSKKETKHKNDSSYIPDYLKVSNRIFKKMLISSLEDAKEIVKKLNSKDKINYIRQYAYLIHRLFYVQLQESQWKYYYDIGIQENIWCGRVSKKWAAMNSMNYTYG
;
A
#
# COMPACT_ATOMS: atom_id res chain seq x y z
N SER A 1 20.41 -36.77 34.59
CA SER A 1 19.54 -36.89 33.41
C SER A 1 18.48 -35.82 33.50
N GLU A 2 18.70 -34.68 32.83
CA GLU A 2 17.72 -33.59 32.79
C GLU A 2 17.60 -33.07 31.35
N THR A 3 16.35 -32.86 30.99
CA THR A 3 15.78 -32.85 29.65
C THR A 3 16.05 -31.53 28.94
N LYS A 4 16.65 -31.63 27.74
CA LYS A 4 16.78 -30.50 26.79
C LYS A 4 15.39 -30.11 26.28
N HIS A 5 14.85 -28.98 26.74
CA HIS A 5 13.72 -28.35 26.09
C HIS A 5 14.18 -27.54 24.86
N SER A 6 14.20 -28.22 23.72
CA SER A 6 14.35 -27.61 22.40
C SER A 6 13.11 -26.76 22.10
N LYS A 7 13.19 -25.45 22.33
CA LYS A 7 12.21 -24.48 21.81
C LYS A 7 12.38 -24.37 20.29
N SER A 8 11.54 -25.11 19.58
CA SER A 8 11.29 -24.92 18.15
C SER A 8 10.85 -23.46 17.92
N LYS A 9 11.73 -22.65 17.34
CA LYS A 9 11.36 -21.36 16.74
C LYS A 9 10.41 -21.68 15.58
N LYS A 10 9.11 -21.55 15.80
CA LYS A 10 8.13 -21.42 14.71
C LYS A 10 8.42 -20.10 14.01
N GLU A 11 9.17 -20.15 12.93
CA GLU A 11 9.24 -19.07 11.95
C GLU A 11 7.82 -18.82 11.43
N THR A 12 7.21 -17.74 11.91
CA THR A 12 6.02 -17.17 11.31
C THR A 12 6.43 -16.66 9.93
N LYS A 13 6.23 -17.50 8.91
CA LYS A 13 6.20 -17.05 7.52
C LYS A 13 5.20 -15.91 7.43
N HIS A 14 5.70 -14.67 7.40
CA HIS A 14 4.93 -13.52 6.97
C HIS A 14 4.42 -13.88 5.57
N LYS A 15 3.13 -14.21 5.47
CA LYS A 15 2.44 -14.29 4.18
C LYS A 15 2.68 -12.93 3.55
N ASN A 16 3.45 -12.91 2.47
CA ASN A 16 3.65 -11.72 1.65
C ASN A 16 2.28 -11.08 1.46
N ASP A 17 2.15 -9.83 1.90
CA ASP A 17 1.01 -8.98 1.59
C ASP A 17 0.64 -9.23 0.12
N SER A 18 -0.60 -9.64 -0.11
CA SER A 18 -1.12 -9.70 -1.46
C SER A 18 -1.13 -8.26 -1.97
N SER A 19 -0.04 -7.85 -2.64
CA SER A 19 0.07 -6.56 -3.26
C SER A 19 -1.14 -6.41 -4.18
N TYR A 20 -2.06 -5.51 -3.82
CA TYR A 20 -3.27 -5.32 -4.60
C TYR A 20 -2.89 -4.99 -6.04
N ILE A 21 -3.33 -5.82 -6.99
CA ILE A 21 -3.12 -5.61 -8.42
C ILE A 21 -4.41 -5.01 -8.98
N PRO A 22 -4.39 -3.75 -9.44
CA PRO A 22 -5.55 -3.12 -10.05
C PRO A 22 -6.13 -3.95 -11.21
N ASP A 23 -7.45 -4.04 -11.29
CA ASP A 23 -8.10 -4.95 -12.25
C ASP A 23 -7.87 -4.57 -13.71
N TYR A 24 -7.61 -3.29 -14.01
CA TYR A 24 -7.27 -2.84 -15.37
C TYR A 24 -5.94 -3.42 -15.89
N LEU A 25 -5.10 -4.00 -15.02
CA LEU A 25 -3.91 -4.72 -15.45
C LEU A 25 -4.21 -6.13 -15.99
N LYS A 26 -5.34 -6.70 -15.60
CA LYS A 26 -5.76 -8.06 -15.96
C LYS A 26 -6.63 -8.10 -17.22
N VAL A 27 -7.20 -6.96 -17.63
CA VAL A 27 -8.10 -6.88 -18.79
C VAL A 27 -7.36 -6.90 -20.12
N SER A 28 -8.05 -7.35 -21.16
CA SER A 28 -7.51 -7.34 -22.53
C SER A 28 -7.17 -5.92 -23.01
N ASN A 29 -6.23 -5.82 -23.97
CA ASN A 29 -5.85 -4.54 -24.59
C ASN A 29 -7.04 -3.77 -25.18
N ARG A 30 -8.05 -4.48 -25.71
CA ARG A 30 -9.27 -3.89 -26.25
C ARG A 30 -10.10 -3.22 -25.15
N ILE A 31 -10.27 -3.91 -24.01
CA ILE A 31 -11.02 -3.37 -22.86
C ILE A 31 -10.25 -2.21 -22.25
N PHE A 32 -8.95 -2.36 -22.04
CA PHE A 32 -8.09 -1.30 -21.51
C PHE A 32 -8.14 -0.03 -22.36
N LYS A 33 -8.12 -0.15 -23.70
CA LYS A 33 -8.33 1.00 -24.60
C LYS A 33 -9.69 1.67 -24.44
N LYS A 34 -10.76 0.89 -24.27
CA LYS A 34 -12.10 1.46 -24.01
C LYS A 34 -12.11 2.24 -22.70
N MET A 35 -11.47 1.71 -21.66
CA MET A 35 -11.32 2.41 -20.38
C MET A 35 -10.56 3.73 -20.55
N LEU A 36 -9.44 3.73 -21.29
CA LEU A 36 -8.71 4.96 -21.59
C LEU A 36 -9.56 5.99 -22.35
N ILE A 37 -10.35 5.56 -23.33
CA ILE A 37 -11.27 6.43 -24.08
C ILE A 37 -12.35 7.03 -23.18
N SER A 38 -12.89 6.26 -22.24
CA SER A 38 -13.89 6.76 -21.29
C SER A 38 -13.30 7.67 -20.23
N SER A 39 -12.05 7.45 -19.82
CA SER A 39 -11.39 8.24 -18.77
C SER A 39 -10.73 9.52 -19.29
N LEU A 40 -10.48 9.64 -20.59
CA LEU A 40 -9.85 10.79 -21.21
C LEU A 40 -10.74 11.32 -22.33
N GLU A 41 -11.74 12.13 -21.96
CA GLU A 41 -12.74 12.66 -22.89
C GLU A 41 -12.14 13.34 -24.12
N ASP A 42 -11.04 14.08 -23.93
CA ASP A 42 -10.34 14.81 -25.01
C ASP A 42 -9.23 14.02 -25.70
N ALA A 43 -8.83 12.84 -25.17
CA ALA A 43 -7.70 12.09 -25.72
C ALA A 43 -8.10 10.98 -26.70
N LYS A 44 -9.37 10.95 -27.16
CA LYS A 44 -9.88 9.90 -28.06
C LYS A 44 -9.00 9.68 -29.28
N GLU A 45 -8.54 10.75 -29.91
CA GLU A 45 -7.66 10.68 -31.09
C GLU A 45 -6.24 10.17 -30.75
N ILE A 46 -5.74 10.43 -29.55
CA ILE A 46 -4.46 9.91 -29.07
C ILE A 46 -4.58 8.41 -28.77
N VAL A 47 -5.66 7.99 -28.13
CA VAL A 47 -5.90 6.58 -27.81
C VAL A 47 -6.09 5.73 -29.07
N LYS A 48 -6.69 6.31 -30.12
CA LYS A 48 -6.77 5.69 -31.46
C LYS A 48 -5.40 5.46 -32.11
N LYS A 49 -4.35 6.20 -31.75
CA LYS A 49 -2.97 6.01 -32.28
C LYS A 49 -2.19 4.88 -31.58
N LEU A 50 -2.74 4.29 -30.51
CA LEU A 50 -2.12 3.19 -29.75
C LEU A 50 -2.25 1.84 -30.46
N ASN A 51 -1.73 1.71 -31.67
CA ASN A 51 -2.04 0.55 -32.52
C ASN A 51 -1.19 -0.69 -32.25
N SER A 52 -0.05 -0.53 -31.56
CA SER A 52 0.81 -1.65 -31.21
C SER A 52 0.58 -2.12 -29.78
N LYS A 53 0.79 -3.43 -29.57
CA LYS A 53 0.75 -4.07 -28.24
C LYS A 53 1.73 -3.40 -27.27
N ASP A 54 2.92 -3.03 -27.75
CA ASP A 54 3.97 -2.44 -26.91
C ASP A 54 3.58 -1.06 -26.40
N LYS A 55 2.98 -0.22 -27.24
CA LYS A 55 2.49 1.11 -26.80
C LYS A 55 1.38 0.98 -25.76
N ILE A 56 0.47 0.02 -25.94
CA ILE A 56 -0.60 -0.25 -24.97
C ILE A 56 -0.01 -0.74 -23.65
N ASN A 57 0.96 -1.66 -23.69
CA ASN A 57 1.65 -2.14 -22.50
C ASN A 57 2.42 -1.03 -21.78
N TYR A 58 3.09 -0.15 -22.52
CA TYR A 58 3.79 1.00 -21.96
C TYR A 58 2.83 1.91 -21.19
N ILE A 59 1.70 2.31 -21.80
CA ILE A 59 0.71 3.14 -21.12
C ILE A 59 0.09 2.43 -19.93
N ARG A 60 -0.14 1.12 -20.03
CA ARG A 60 -0.65 0.32 -18.91
C ARG A 60 0.31 0.33 -17.72
N GLN A 61 1.61 0.19 -17.97
CA GLN A 61 2.63 0.30 -16.91
C GLN A 61 2.73 1.72 -16.37
N TYR A 62 2.66 2.74 -17.22
CA TYR A 62 2.66 4.13 -16.80
C TYR A 62 1.46 4.47 -15.90
N ALA A 63 0.26 4.04 -16.28
CA ALA A 63 -0.95 4.18 -15.47
C ALA A 63 -0.82 3.46 -14.12
N TYR A 64 -0.14 2.30 -14.08
CA TYR A 64 0.15 1.60 -12.84
C TYR A 64 1.07 2.37 -11.90
N LEU A 65 2.13 2.98 -12.42
CA LEU A 65 3.02 3.82 -11.61
C LEU A 65 2.27 5.01 -11.01
N ILE A 66 1.44 5.68 -11.82
CA ILE A 66 0.61 6.80 -11.36
C ILE A 66 -0.37 6.33 -10.28
N HIS A 67 -1.08 5.22 -10.52
CA HIS A 67 -2.03 4.67 -9.55
C HIS A 67 -1.34 4.35 -8.21
N ARG A 68 -0.15 3.76 -8.27
CA ARG A 68 0.62 3.42 -7.07
C ARG A 68 1.05 4.66 -6.30
N LEU A 69 1.47 5.71 -7.00
CA LEU A 69 1.83 6.99 -6.37
C LEU A 69 0.62 7.60 -5.63
N PHE A 70 -0.54 7.69 -6.30
CA PHE A 70 -1.76 8.20 -5.68
C PHE A 70 -2.23 7.33 -4.52
N TYR A 71 -2.08 6.01 -4.60
CA TYR A 71 -2.42 5.11 -3.51
C TYR A 71 -1.54 5.36 -2.28
N VAL A 72 -0.23 5.54 -2.46
CA VAL A 72 0.69 5.87 -1.36
C VAL A 72 0.32 7.21 -0.72
N GLN A 73 0.04 8.23 -1.53
CA GLN A 73 -0.37 9.53 -1.02
C GLN A 73 -1.70 9.47 -0.26
N LEU A 74 -2.67 8.70 -0.76
CA LEU A 74 -3.94 8.47 -0.08
C LEU A 74 -3.72 7.75 1.25
N GLN A 75 -2.88 6.72 1.26
CA GLN A 75 -2.52 5.99 2.47
C GLN A 75 -1.90 6.95 3.49
N GLU A 76 -0.89 7.73 3.11
CA GLU A 76 -0.28 8.74 3.99
C GLU A 76 -1.33 9.70 4.56
N SER A 77 -2.23 10.21 3.71
CA SER A 77 -3.29 11.14 4.12
C SER A 77 -4.25 10.51 5.14
N GLN A 78 -4.63 9.24 4.93
CA GLN A 78 -5.47 8.49 5.87
C GLN A 78 -4.76 8.24 7.20
N TRP A 79 -3.49 7.81 7.15
CA TRP A 79 -2.68 7.60 8.35
C TRP A 79 -2.56 8.88 9.17
N LYS A 80 -2.28 10.00 8.50
CA LYS A 80 -2.20 11.30 9.15
C LYS A 80 -3.54 11.70 9.77
N TYR A 81 -4.64 11.55 9.05
CA TYR A 81 -5.97 11.88 9.55
C TYR A 81 -6.32 11.12 10.84
N TYR A 82 -6.12 9.80 10.85
CA TYR A 82 -6.40 9.01 12.06
C TYR A 82 -5.41 9.26 13.19
N TYR A 83 -4.16 9.56 12.86
CA TYR A 83 -3.18 9.99 13.86
C TYR A 83 -3.59 11.29 14.53
N ASP A 84 -3.99 12.29 13.75
CA ASP A 84 -4.42 13.59 14.26
C ASP A 84 -5.66 13.45 15.17
N ILE A 85 -6.64 12.61 14.78
CA ILE A 85 -7.79 12.28 15.64
C ILE A 85 -7.32 11.61 16.94
N GLY A 86 -6.44 10.61 16.83
CA GLY A 86 -5.94 9.87 17.99
C GLY A 86 -5.26 10.79 19.01
N ILE A 87 -4.51 11.79 18.54
CA ILE A 87 -3.87 12.81 19.39
C ILE A 87 -4.91 13.79 19.95
N GLN A 88 -5.81 14.33 19.12
CA GLN A 88 -6.81 15.33 19.53
C GLN A 88 -7.77 14.78 20.59
N GLU A 89 -8.24 13.56 20.41
CA GLU A 89 -9.16 12.88 21.33
C GLU A 89 -8.44 12.28 22.55
N ASN A 90 -7.13 12.49 22.68
CA ASN A 90 -6.27 11.87 23.70
C ASN A 90 -6.39 10.33 23.78
N ILE A 91 -6.79 9.69 22.68
CA ILE A 91 -6.88 8.22 22.56
C ILE A 91 -5.47 7.64 22.45
N TRP A 92 -4.61 8.31 21.68
CA TRP A 92 -3.21 7.95 21.53
C TRP A 92 -2.38 8.89 22.40
N CYS A 93 -1.71 8.34 23.40
CA CYS A 93 -0.64 9.06 24.07
C CYS A 93 0.51 9.21 23.06
N GLY A 94 1.02 10.43 22.90
CA GLY A 94 2.17 10.71 22.05
C GLY A 94 3.45 10.00 22.54
N ARG A 95 4.63 10.57 22.28
CA ARG A 95 5.88 9.99 22.81
C ARG A 95 5.83 9.90 24.34
N VAL A 96 5.72 8.68 24.84
CA VAL A 96 5.81 8.37 26.25
C VAL A 96 7.25 8.62 26.72
N SER A 97 7.42 9.38 27.80
CA SER A 97 8.77 9.58 28.37
C SER A 97 9.37 8.23 28.79
N LYS A 98 10.69 8.04 28.63
CA LYS A 98 11.38 6.80 29.03
C LYS A 98 11.06 6.40 30.49
N LYS A 99 10.90 7.39 31.37
CA LYS A 99 10.53 7.21 32.77
C LYS A 99 9.11 6.61 32.92
N TRP A 100 8.13 7.11 32.17
CA TRP A 100 6.76 6.62 32.23
C TRP A 100 6.60 5.26 31.55
N ALA A 101 7.34 5.01 30.46
CA ALA A 101 7.41 3.69 29.84
C ALA A 101 8.01 2.64 30.78
N ALA A 102 9.08 3.00 31.52
CA ALA A 102 9.69 2.12 32.50
C ALA A 102 8.78 1.84 33.71
N MET A 103 8.03 2.83 34.16
CA MET A 103 7.04 2.67 35.24
C MET A 103 5.87 1.75 34.85
N ASN A 104 5.52 1.69 33.56
CA ASN A 104 4.40 0.89 33.05
C ASN A 104 4.85 -0.34 32.26
N SER A 105 6.11 -0.77 32.40
CA SER A 105 6.67 -1.95 31.71
C SER A 105 6.54 -1.95 30.18
N MET A 106 6.47 -0.77 29.55
CA MET A 106 6.33 -0.60 28.08
C MET A 106 7.69 -0.62 27.35
N ASN A 107 8.76 -1.07 28.00
CA ASN A 107 10.15 -0.92 27.56
C ASN A 107 10.57 -1.77 26.35
N TYR A 108 9.72 -2.69 25.87
CA TYR A 108 10.13 -3.66 24.85
C TYR A 108 9.85 -3.24 23.39
N THR A 109 9.10 -2.16 23.14
CA THR A 109 8.54 -1.88 21.81
C THR A 109 9.09 -0.61 21.14
N TYR A 110 9.87 0.22 21.85
CA TYR A 110 10.47 1.44 21.28
C TYR A 110 11.98 1.46 21.55
N GLY A 111 12.71 0.66 20.78
CA GLY A 111 14.15 0.72 20.62
C GLY A 111 14.49 1.10 19.19
#